data_AF-A0A3A8E5V5-F1
#
_entry.id   AF-A0A3A8E5V5-F1
#
_cell.length_a   1.000
_cell.length_b   1.000
_cell.length_c   1.000
_cell.angle_alpha   90.00
_cell.angle_beta   90.00
_cell.angle_gamma   90.00
#
_symmetry.space_group_name_H-M   'P 1'
#
loop_
_entity.id
_entity.type
_entity.pdbx_description
1 polymer ?
#
loop_
_entity_poly.entity_id
_entity_poly.type
_entity_poly.pdbx_seq_one_letter_code
_entity_poly.pdbx_strand_id
1 'polypeptide(L)'
;MNTKNIALIGNPNCGKTSLFNTLTGTRQKVANYAGVTVERKKGFFKLPSGDSVRVLDLPGTYSLKPSSLDEEVTRAVCFGELKGEVLPDIFVCVVDATNLHLHLSLVLEVRALNRPMLLVLNMMDEVKKRRISIDTSKLSKLLGVPVVESVAVKTKGIQELLTQLDQKNLFVAPYHSELNHFDQIKYITKQVILKNDSGDKRTAFLDKIFLHPVFGLLILTLTMFVMFQAVFIWAQPFIAFIEDSITWLSGAIGPLISHPLLRSLIVDGVIAGAGSVLAYMPQILILFFFILILEESGYLPRAAFLLDKLMSKAGLSGRSFIPLLSSFACAIPGVMATRSISSERDRLATIMIAPLMTCSARLPVYALLIAAFIPNKLVYGWLSLQGLVLFGLYMSGIISALLVSLFLKLVRKDKTESIFIFELPTYRLPDIRNVALGLYDRATIFLKRVGGIIVALSILLWVLVTFPQPPDNATMPAINYSLAGQLGHIIHPIFAPIGFTWEICIALIPAMAAREVIIAALGVIYAMSGDEDTVTQTLLSQISGPDGWGLATGLSLLVWFVFAPHCLATLATIKRETGSWKQPIIMATYLFSLAYFFSFVTYQIASRI
;
A
#
# COMPACT_ATOMS: atom_id res chain seq x y z
N MET A 1 15.28 -32.60 -35.63
CA MET A 1 15.72 -31.78 -34.48
C MET A 1 14.55 -31.66 -33.52
N ASN A 2 14.56 -32.42 -32.42
CA ASN A 2 13.52 -32.28 -31.40
C ASN A 2 13.80 -31.02 -30.58
N THR A 3 12.81 -30.16 -30.43
CA THR A 3 12.94 -28.98 -29.55
C THR A 3 12.60 -29.40 -28.13
N LYS A 4 13.57 -29.37 -27.21
CA LYS A 4 13.32 -29.64 -25.78
C LYS A 4 12.65 -28.43 -25.13
N ASN A 5 11.64 -28.66 -24.29
CA ASN A 5 10.95 -27.63 -23.53
C ASN A 5 11.40 -27.64 -22.08
N ILE A 6 11.94 -26.52 -21.61
CA ILE A 6 12.42 -26.37 -20.24
C ILE A 6 11.63 -25.27 -19.55
N ALA A 7 11.28 -25.47 -18.29
CA ALA A 7 10.77 -24.42 -17.42
C ALA A 7 11.79 -24.08 -16.33
N LEU A 8 12.11 -22.79 -16.20
CA LEU A 8 12.83 -22.27 -15.05
C LEU A 8 11.81 -22.03 -13.93
N ILE A 9 12.03 -22.65 -12.78
CA ILE A 9 11.21 -22.49 -11.58
C ILE A 9 12.10 -22.14 -10.40
N GLY A 10 11.60 -21.34 -9.46
CA GLY A 10 12.36 -20.93 -8.28
C GLY A 10 11.63 -19.86 -7.50
N ASN A 11 12.05 -19.63 -6.27
CA ASN A 11 11.52 -18.56 -5.44
C ASN A 11 11.81 -17.18 -6.05
N PRO A 12 11.05 -16.14 -5.67
CA PRO A 12 11.42 -14.75 -5.97
C PRO A 12 12.86 -14.45 -5.55
N ASN A 13 13.55 -13.59 -6.32
CA ASN A 13 14.91 -13.11 -6.03
C ASN A 13 16.04 -14.17 -5.99
N CYS A 14 15.80 -15.43 -6.37
CA CYS A 14 16.87 -16.45 -6.45
C CYS A 14 17.85 -16.27 -7.64
N GLY A 15 17.69 -15.21 -8.43
CA GLY A 15 18.48 -14.94 -9.65
C GLY A 15 18.04 -15.73 -10.89
N LYS A 16 16.84 -16.30 -10.89
CA LYS A 16 16.19 -16.95 -12.04
C LYS A 16 16.17 -16.07 -13.29
N THR A 17 15.76 -14.80 -13.18
CA THR A 17 15.72 -13.85 -14.30
C THR A 17 17.11 -13.58 -14.88
N SER A 18 18.13 -13.49 -14.02
CA SER A 18 19.51 -13.34 -14.46
C SER A 18 19.99 -14.57 -15.24
N LEU A 19 19.69 -15.78 -14.76
CA LEU A 19 20.00 -17.02 -15.46
C LEU A 19 19.28 -17.10 -16.82
N PHE A 20 17.99 -16.73 -16.87
CA PHE A 20 17.20 -16.70 -18.10
C PHE A 20 17.80 -15.77 -19.16
N ASN A 21 18.18 -14.56 -18.75
CA ASN A 21 18.81 -13.58 -19.63
C ASN A 21 20.15 -14.09 -20.16
N THR A 22 20.97 -14.74 -19.32
CA THR A 22 22.26 -15.26 -19.77
C THR A 22 22.12 -16.45 -20.71
N LEU A 23 21.10 -17.30 -20.53
CA LEU A 23 20.83 -18.43 -21.43
C LEU A 23 20.30 -17.98 -22.80
N THR A 24 19.40 -16.99 -22.82
CA THR A 24 18.65 -16.60 -24.02
C THR A 24 19.25 -15.41 -24.78
N GLY A 25 20.03 -14.57 -24.09
CA GLY A 25 20.56 -13.33 -24.63
C GLY A 25 19.44 -12.43 -25.18
N THR A 26 19.56 -12.03 -26.44
CA THR A 26 18.55 -11.21 -27.12
C THR A 26 17.38 -12.01 -27.70
N ARG A 27 17.44 -13.35 -27.68
CA ARG A 27 16.44 -14.24 -28.32
C ARG A 27 15.29 -14.59 -27.36
N GLN A 28 14.69 -13.56 -26.80
CA GLN A 28 13.58 -13.67 -25.87
C GLN A 28 12.36 -12.87 -26.35
N LYS A 29 11.16 -13.35 -25.99
CA LYS A 29 9.88 -12.70 -26.21
C LYS A 29 9.18 -12.57 -24.88
N VAL A 30 8.69 -11.37 -24.62
CA VAL A 30 7.86 -11.04 -23.46
C VAL A 30 6.43 -10.83 -23.94
N ALA A 31 5.49 -11.55 -23.35
CA ALA A 31 4.05 -11.41 -23.59
C ALA A 31 3.32 -11.57 -22.26
N ASN A 32 1.98 -11.51 -22.25
CA ASN A 32 1.19 -11.91 -21.08
C ASN A 32 0.60 -13.30 -21.31
N TYR A 33 0.33 -14.03 -20.22
CA TYR A 33 -0.48 -15.24 -20.29
C TYR A 33 -1.92 -14.90 -20.69
N ALA A 34 -2.60 -15.81 -21.40
CA ALA A 34 -3.95 -15.56 -21.88
C ALA A 34 -4.92 -15.34 -20.70
N GLY A 35 -5.61 -14.19 -20.69
CA GLY A 35 -6.63 -13.88 -19.70
C GLY A 35 -6.12 -13.36 -18.35
N VAL A 36 -4.81 -13.19 -18.15
CA VAL A 36 -4.23 -12.65 -16.91
C VAL A 36 -3.14 -11.63 -17.20
N THR A 37 -2.87 -10.73 -16.24
CA THR A 37 -1.81 -9.69 -16.35
C THR A 37 -0.41 -10.20 -16.03
N VAL A 38 -0.24 -11.51 -15.84
CA VAL A 38 1.04 -12.14 -15.48
C VAL A 38 1.97 -12.17 -16.69
N GLU A 39 3.19 -11.67 -16.51
CA GLU A 39 4.23 -11.61 -17.54
C GLU A 39 4.73 -13.02 -17.89
N ARG A 40 4.84 -13.30 -19.18
CA ARG A 40 5.29 -14.56 -19.78
C ARG A 40 6.55 -14.31 -20.59
N LYS A 41 7.71 -14.79 -20.10
CA LYS A 41 8.99 -14.69 -20.81
C LYS A 41 9.37 -16.04 -21.41
N LYS A 42 9.59 -16.06 -22.71
CA LYS A 42 10.04 -17.23 -23.46
C LYS A 42 11.28 -16.90 -24.25
N GLY A 43 12.23 -17.82 -24.30
CA GLY A 43 13.41 -17.66 -25.13
C GLY A 43 13.90 -18.97 -25.72
N PHE A 44 14.88 -18.85 -26.60
CA PHE A 44 15.47 -19.98 -27.30
C PHE A 44 16.99 -19.94 -27.19
N PHE A 45 17.59 -21.10 -26.92
CA PHE A 45 19.05 -21.28 -26.96
C PHE A 45 19.40 -22.64 -27.56
N LYS A 46 20.68 -22.88 -27.83
CA LYS A 46 21.17 -24.16 -28.37
C LYS A 46 22.06 -24.86 -27.35
N LEU A 47 21.91 -26.18 -27.26
CA LEU A 47 22.81 -27.05 -26.50
C LEU A 47 24.13 -27.26 -27.25
N PRO A 48 25.20 -27.72 -26.58
CA PRO A 48 26.47 -28.08 -27.22
C PRO A 48 26.31 -29.13 -28.34
N SER A 49 25.36 -30.07 -28.19
CA SER A 49 24.94 -31.04 -29.23
C SER A 49 24.30 -30.42 -30.47
N GLY A 50 23.91 -29.14 -30.44
CA GLY A 50 23.21 -28.46 -31.52
C GLY A 50 21.68 -28.52 -31.43
N ASP A 51 21.12 -29.25 -30.45
CA ASP A 51 19.68 -29.30 -30.20
C ASP A 51 19.14 -27.93 -29.77
N SER A 52 17.96 -27.58 -30.29
CA SER A 52 17.27 -26.33 -29.93
C SER A 52 16.47 -26.52 -28.64
N VAL A 53 16.60 -25.58 -27.72
CA VAL A 53 15.87 -25.59 -26.44
C VAL A 53 14.98 -24.36 -26.36
N ARG A 54 13.70 -24.59 -26.04
CA ARG A 54 12.76 -23.54 -25.67
C ARG A 54 12.72 -23.46 -24.16
N VAL A 55 13.07 -22.30 -23.61
CA VAL A 55 13.01 -22.04 -22.17
C VAL A 55 11.87 -21.08 -21.85
N LEU A 56 11.07 -21.47 -20.86
CA LEU A 56 10.00 -20.67 -20.28
C LEU A 56 10.45 -20.22 -18.89
N ASP A 57 10.39 -18.92 -18.64
CA ASP A 57 10.59 -18.37 -17.30
C ASP A 57 9.24 -18.35 -16.58
N LEU A 58 9.08 -19.18 -15.53
CA LEU A 58 7.87 -19.16 -14.72
C LEU A 58 7.94 -18.02 -13.69
N PRO A 59 6.80 -17.39 -13.33
CA PRO A 59 6.76 -16.48 -12.20
C PRO A 59 7.35 -17.10 -10.92
N GLY A 60 8.04 -16.29 -10.12
CA GLY A 60 8.64 -16.76 -8.88
C GLY A 60 7.57 -17.23 -7.90
N THR A 61 7.75 -18.41 -7.30
CA THR A 61 6.79 -19.01 -6.37
C THR A 61 7.49 -19.58 -5.15
N TYR A 62 6.86 -19.51 -3.97
CA TYR A 62 7.35 -20.20 -2.78
C TYR A 62 6.77 -21.61 -2.61
N SER A 63 5.61 -21.89 -3.23
CA SER A 63 4.94 -23.18 -3.19
C SER A 63 4.04 -23.38 -4.42
N LEU A 64 3.84 -24.63 -4.83
CA LEU A 64 2.83 -25.04 -5.80
C LEU A 64 1.39 -24.99 -5.23
N LYS A 65 1.21 -24.49 -4.00
CA LYS A 65 -0.09 -24.08 -3.45
C LYS A 65 -0.25 -22.55 -3.59
N PRO A 66 -1.01 -22.07 -4.59
CA PRO A 66 -0.97 -20.68 -4.98
C PRO A 66 -1.67 -19.77 -3.98
N SER A 67 -1.02 -18.64 -3.68
CA SER A 67 -1.54 -17.51 -2.90
C SER A 67 -1.67 -16.22 -3.72
N SER A 68 -1.11 -16.20 -4.93
CA SER A 68 -1.16 -15.11 -5.91
C SER A 68 -1.42 -15.63 -7.32
N LEU A 69 -1.81 -14.73 -8.25
CA LEU A 69 -2.00 -15.07 -9.66
C LEU A 69 -0.70 -15.60 -10.31
N ASP A 70 0.45 -15.03 -9.92
CA ASP A 70 1.76 -15.47 -10.38
C ASP A 70 2.01 -16.95 -9.99
N GLU A 71 1.72 -17.30 -8.74
CA GLU A 71 1.86 -18.68 -8.25
C GLU A 71 0.82 -19.61 -8.89
N GLU A 72 -0.39 -19.13 -9.17
CA GLU A 72 -1.45 -19.89 -9.85
C GLU A 72 -1.04 -20.26 -11.27
N VAL A 73 -0.45 -19.31 -12.01
CA VAL A 73 0.11 -19.56 -13.35
C VAL A 73 1.26 -20.57 -13.27
N THR A 74 2.20 -20.41 -12.33
CA THR A 74 3.32 -21.35 -12.17
C THR A 74 2.81 -22.76 -11.86
N ARG A 75 1.84 -22.91 -10.95
CA ARG A 75 1.16 -24.18 -10.67
C ARG A 75 0.52 -24.75 -11.93
N ALA A 76 -0.30 -23.97 -12.62
CA ALA A 76 -1.04 -24.43 -13.80
C ALA A 76 -0.10 -24.91 -14.92
N VAL A 77 1.07 -24.28 -15.11
CA VAL A 77 2.08 -24.76 -16.06
C VAL A 77 2.76 -26.04 -15.57
N CYS A 78 3.12 -26.13 -14.28
CA CYS A 78 3.75 -27.32 -13.70
C CYS A 78 2.86 -28.57 -13.78
N PHE A 79 1.54 -28.42 -13.59
CA PHE A 79 0.57 -29.52 -13.68
C PHE A 79 0.02 -29.74 -15.10
N GLY A 80 0.35 -28.87 -16.07
CA GLY A 80 -0.16 -28.95 -17.45
C GLY A 80 -1.63 -28.56 -17.60
N GLU A 81 -2.18 -27.82 -16.64
CA GLU A 81 -3.57 -27.35 -16.64
C GLU A 81 -3.77 -26.11 -17.52
N LEU A 82 -2.68 -25.38 -17.85
CA LEU A 82 -2.76 -24.11 -18.58
C LEU A 82 -2.94 -24.30 -20.10
N LYS A 83 -4.10 -23.89 -20.62
CA LYS A 83 -4.42 -23.97 -22.06
C LYS A 83 -3.42 -23.17 -22.91
N GLY A 84 -2.89 -23.78 -23.96
CA GLY A 84 -1.96 -23.14 -24.90
C GLY A 84 -0.48 -23.21 -24.49
N GLU A 85 -0.17 -23.78 -23.32
CA GLU A 85 1.19 -24.13 -22.94
C GLU A 85 1.47 -25.62 -23.12
N VAL A 86 2.70 -25.92 -23.54
CA VAL A 86 3.17 -27.31 -23.62
C VAL A 86 3.79 -27.64 -22.28
N LEU A 87 3.45 -28.80 -21.74
CA LEU A 87 4.05 -29.29 -20.50
C LEU A 87 5.59 -29.35 -20.67
N PRO A 88 6.37 -28.77 -19.73
CA PRO A 88 7.82 -28.83 -19.81
C PRO A 88 8.36 -30.27 -19.74
N ASP A 89 9.38 -30.56 -20.53
CA ASP A 89 10.09 -31.85 -20.51
C ASP A 89 11.03 -31.93 -19.30
N ILE A 90 11.62 -30.79 -18.90
CA ILE A 90 12.57 -30.67 -17.80
C ILE A 90 12.25 -29.43 -16.96
N PHE A 91 12.25 -29.59 -15.64
CA PHE A 91 12.23 -28.47 -14.70
C PHE A 91 13.65 -28.12 -14.24
N VAL A 92 14.04 -26.85 -14.41
CA VAL A 92 15.29 -26.32 -13.87
C VAL A 92 14.96 -25.47 -12.66
N CYS A 93 15.20 -26.03 -11.47
CA CYS A 93 14.93 -25.40 -10.18
C CYS A 93 16.10 -24.51 -9.79
N VAL A 94 15.92 -23.19 -9.83
CA VAL A 94 16.91 -22.20 -9.41
C VAL A 94 16.72 -21.90 -7.94
N VAL A 95 17.79 -22.07 -7.16
CA VAL A 95 17.79 -21.93 -5.70
C VAL A 95 18.88 -20.97 -5.27
N ASP A 96 18.56 -20.05 -4.36
CA ASP A 96 19.56 -19.24 -3.68
C ASP A 96 20.27 -20.09 -2.62
N ALA A 97 21.56 -20.33 -2.82
CA ALA A 97 22.36 -21.13 -1.92
C ALA A 97 22.57 -20.47 -0.54
N THR A 98 22.39 -19.15 -0.43
CA THR A 98 22.49 -18.43 0.86
C THR A 98 21.34 -18.76 1.81
N ASN A 99 20.19 -19.19 1.26
CA ASN A 99 18.98 -19.48 2.03
C ASN A 99 18.37 -20.85 1.68
N LEU A 100 19.23 -21.85 1.47
CA LEU A 100 18.88 -23.19 0.98
C LEU A 100 17.67 -23.82 1.70
N HIS A 101 17.55 -23.62 3.01
CA HIS A 101 16.47 -24.18 3.82
C HIS A 101 15.07 -23.82 3.29
N LEU A 102 14.86 -22.57 2.87
CA LEU A 102 13.55 -22.14 2.40
C LEU A 102 13.28 -22.66 0.99
N HIS A 103 14.25 -22.50 0.10
CA HIS A 103 14.12 -22.86 -1.30
C HIS A 103 13.93 -24.37 -1.51
N LEU A 104 14.46 -25.19 -0.58
CA LEU A 104 14.24 -26.63 -0.61
C LEU A 104 12.75 -27.01 -0.53
N SER A 105 11.89 -26.20 0.09
CA SER A 105 10.45 -26.49 0.14
C SER A 105 9.85 -26.63 -1.25
N LEU A 106 10.10 -25.65 -2.14
CA LEU A 106 9.63 -25.68 -3.52
C LEU A 106 10.28 -26.82 -4.31
N VAL A 107 11.59 -27.05 -4.11
CA VAL A 107 12.32 -28.13 -4.80
C VAL A 107 11.68 -29.49 -4.52
N LEU A 108 11.27 -29.75 -3.28
CA LEU A 108 10.62 -31.00 -2.91
C LEU A 108 9.22 -31.13 -3.51
N GLU A 109 8.45 -30.05 -3.58
CA GLU A 109 7.13 -30.05 -4.25
C GLU A 109 7.25 -30.28 -5.77
N VAL A 110 8.23 -29.65 -6.43
CA VAL A 110 8.48 -29.86 -7.87
C VAL A 110 9.00 -31.27 -8.12
N ARG A 111 9.87 -31.79 -7.24
CA ARG A 111 10.34 -33.18 -7.32
C ARG A 111 9.19 -34.17 -7.20
N ALA A 112 8.20 -33.89 -6.36
CA ALA A 112 7.02 -34.75 -6.19
C ALA A 112 6.15 -34.87 -7.46
N LEU A 113 6.35 -34.01 -8.47
CA LEU A 113 5.73 -34.16 -9.79
C LEU A 113 6.30 -35.36 -10.58
N ASN A 114 7.39 -35.98 -10.12
CA ASN A 114 8.05 -37.13 -10.76
C ASN A 114 8.44 -36.86 -12.23
N ARG A 115 8.97 -35.67 -12.50
CA ARG A 115 9.41 -35.22 -13.83
C ARG A 115 10.91 -34.93 -13.82
N PRO A 116 11.62 -35.07 -14.96
CA PRO A 116 13.05 -34.74 -15.04
C PRO A 116 13.35 -33.35 -14.47
N MET A 117 14.29 -33.29 -13.54
CA MET A 117 14.60 -32.07 -12.80
C MET A 117 16.10 -31.87 -12.68
N LEU A 118 16.53 -30.62 -12.77
CA LEU A 118 17.90 -30.17 -12.50
C LEU A 118 17.88 -29.06 -11.47
N LEU A 119 18.71 -29.16 -10.43
CA LEU A 119 18.85 -28.11 -9.43
C LEU A 119 20.03 -27.20 -9.78
N VAL A 120 19.79 -25.89 -9.81
CA VAL A 120 20.82 -24.86 -10.00
C VAL A 120 20.99 -24.09 -8.70
N LEU A 121 22.12 -24.30 -8.03
CA LEU A 121 22.50 -23.53 -6.85
C LEU A 121 23.15 -22.21 -7.30
N ASN A 122 22.44 -21.11 -7.12
CA ASN A 122 22.90 -19.77 -7.45
C ASN A 122 23.44 -19.04 -6.21
N MET A 123 24.10 -17.89 -6.42
CA MET A 123 24.72 -17.05 -5.36
C MET A 123 25.79 -17.77 -4.53
N MET A 124 26.49 -18.74 -5.12
CA MET A 124 27.59 -19.47 -4.46
C MET A 124 28.78 -18.56 -4.09
N ASP A 125 28.90 -17.38 -4.70
CA ASP A 125 29.87 -16.34 -4.32
C ASP A 125 29.51 -15.67 -2.99
N GLU A 126 28.23 -15.42 -2.70
CA GLU A 126 27.78 -14.94 -1.39
C GLU A 126 27.98 -16.00 -0.31
N VAL A 127 27.68 -17.27 -0.61
CA VAL A 127 27.94 -18.40 0.30
C VAL A 127 29.42 -18.44 0.71
N LYS A 128 30.33 -18.29 -0.27
CA LYS A 128 31.79 -18.21 -0.03
C LYS A 128 32.18 -16.97 0.79
N LYS A 129 31.61 -15.80 0.51
CA LYS A 129 31.83 -14.57 1.31
C LYS A 129 31.38 -14.74 2.76
N ARG A 130 30.26 -15.43 2.99
CA ARG A 130 29.72 -15.77 4.32
C ARG A 130 30.46 -16.93 5.00
N ARG A 131 31.51 -17.48 4.36
CA ARG A 131 32.28 -18.64 4.86
C ARG A 131 31.42 -19.89 5.13
N ILE A 132 30.30 -20.00 4.41
CA ILE A 132 29.43 -21.17 4.43
C ILE A 132 29.98 -22.17 3.41
N SER A 133 29.95 -23.47 3.74
CA SER A 133 30.28 -24.54 2.80
C SER A 133 29.10 -25.49 2.64
N ILE A 134 28.72 -25.75 1.39
CA ILE A 134 27.58 -26.59 0.98
C ILE A 134 28.15 -27.78 0.21
N ASP A 135 27.82 -29.00 0.64
CA ASP A 135 28.19 -30.23 -0.06
C ASP A 135 27.19 -30.53 -1.19
N THR A 136 27.51 -30.08 -2.40
CA THR A 136 26.66 -30.24 -3.59
C THR A 136 26.51 -31.70 -4.01
N SER A 137 27.55 -32.52 -3.82
CA SER A 137 27.52 -33.95 -4.13
C SER A 137 26.56 -34.71 -3.22
N LYS A 138 26.59 -34.40 -1.92
CA LYS A 138 25.67 -34.97 -0.94
C LYS A 138 24.24 -34.48 -1.13
N LEU A 139 24.06 -33.21 -1.48
CA LEU A 139 22.74 -32.65 -1.83
C LEU A 139 22.14 -33.38 -3.04
N SER A 140 22.94 -33.61 -4.09
CA SER A 140 22.53 -34.35 -5.28
C SER A 140 22.09 -35.77 -4.95
N LYS A 141 22.84 -36.48 -4.08
CA LYS A 141 22.48 -37.83 -3.61
C LYS A 141 21.18 -37.86 -2.81
N LEU A 142 21.00 -36.93 -1.87
CA LEU A 142 19.80 -36.87 -1.00
C LEU A 142 18.54 -36.50 -1.78
N LEU A 143 18.67 -35.61 -2.77
CA LEU A 143 17.57 -35.22 -3.64
C LEU A 143 17.36 -36.19 -4.81
N GLY A 144 18.33 -37.04 -5.12
CA GLY A 144 18.27 -37.93 -6.29
C GLY A 144 18.15 -37.17 -7.61
N VAL A 145 18.70 -35.95 -7.68
CA VAL A 145 18.67 -35.06 -8.84
C VAL A 145 20.05 -34.42 -9.04
N PRO A 146 20.47 -34.15 -10.28
CA PRO A 146 21.72 -33.46 -10.55
C PRO A 146 21.68 -32.03 -10.01
N VAL A 147 22.81 -31.59 -9.44
CA VAL A 147 22.98 -30.26 -8.84
C VAL A 147 24.15 -29.58 -9.52
N VAL A 148 23.93 -28.37 -10.05
CA VAL A 148 24.95 -27.55 -10.70
C VAL A 148 25.14 -26.25 -9.93
N GLU A 149 26.40 -25.86 -9.72
CA GLU A 149 26.73 -24.55 -9.18
C GLU A 149 26.68 -23.49 -10.29
N SER A 150 25.97 -22.40 -10.04
CA SER A 150 26.00 -21.23 -10.90
C SER A 150 26.40 -19.99 -10.11
N VAL A 151 27.16 -19.14 -10.77
CA VAL A 151 27.32 -17.74 -10.38
C VAL A 151 26.82 -16.97 -11.59
N ALA A 152 25.70 -16.26 -11.47
CA ALA A 152 25.06 -15.57 -12.60
C ALA A 152 25.99 -14.60 -13.36
N VAL A 153 27.14 -14.23 -12.78
CA VAL A 153 28.15 -13.31 -13.34
C VAL A 153 29.38 -14.04 -13.94
N LYS A 154 29.54 -15.36 -13.78
CA LYS A 154 30.70 -16.11 -14.31
C LYS A 154 30.29 -17.18 -15.33
N THR A 155 30.94 -17.17 -16.49
CA THR A 155 30.71 -18.06 -17.64
C THR A 155 30.87 -19.57 -17.35
N LYS A 156 31.63 -19.95 -16.32
CA LYS A 156 31.97 -21.35 -16.03
C LYS A 156 30.77 -22.21 -15.61
N GLY A 157 29.87 -21.70 -14.77
CA GLY A 157 28.72 -22.48 -14.27
C GLY A 157 27.63 -22.74 -15.33
N ILE A 158 27.54 -21.86 -16.33
CA ILE A 158 26.57 -22.01 -17.43
C ILE A 158 26.98 -23.13 -18.39
N GLN A 159 28.28 -23.29 -18.66
CA GLN A 159 28.76 -24.40 -19.51
C GLN A 159 28.46 -25.76 -18.89
N GLU A 160 28.62 -25.89 -17.57
CA GLU A 160 28.29 -27.12 -16.84
C GLU A 160 26.78 -27.40 -16.86
N LEU A 161 25.95 -26.36 -16.66
CA LEU A 161 24.48 -26.44 -16.81
C LEU A 161 24.08 -26.92 -18.21
N LEU A 162 24.65 -26.34 -19.27
CA LEU A 162 24.36 -26.74 -20.65
C LEU A 162 24.78 -28.18 -20.93
N THR A 163 25.92 -28.61 -20.39
CA THR A 163 26.41 -29.99 -20.53
C THR A 163 25.49 -30.99 -19.84
N GLN A 164 24.99 -30.68 -18.63
CA GLN A 164 24.04 -31.53 -17.90
C GLN A 164 22.68 -31.62 -18.58
N LEU A 165 22.18 -30.52 -19.16
CA LEU A 165 20.93 -30.52 -19.94
C LEU A 165 21.03 -31.33 -21.25
N ASP A 166 22.24 -31.52 -21.75
CA ASP A 166 22.52 -32.35 -22.92
C ASP A 166 22.52 -33.85 -22.58
N GLN A 167 22.87 -34.20 -21.34
CA GLN A 167 22.84 -35.59 -20.87
C GLN A 167 21.41 -36.12 -20.73
N LYS A 168 21.21 -37.40 -21.09
CA LYS A 168 19.90 -38.08 -20.99
C LYS A 168 19.55 -38.53 -19.56
N ASN A 169 20.48 -38.45 -18.61
CA ASN A 169 20.32 -38.96 -17.24
C ASN A 169 19.80 -37.89 -16.26
N LEU A 170 18.67 -37.25 -16.58
CA LEU A 170 17.95 -36.36 -15.65
C LEU A 170 16.91 -37.13 -14.82
N PHE A 171 17.15 -38.42 -14.59
CA PHE A 171 16.19 -39.34 -13.97
C PHE A 171 15.90 -38.94 -12.52
N VAL A 172 14.62 -38.78 -12.19
CA VAL A 172 14.15 -38.62 -10.82
C VAL A 172 13.84 -40.00 -10.27
N ALA A 173 14.56 -40.42 -9.22
CA ALA A 173 14.18 -41.62 -8.48
C ALA A 173 12.79 -41.40 -7.84
N PRO A 174 11.86 -42.36 -7.93
CA PRO A 174 10.55 -42.28 -7.27
C PRO A 174 10.74 -41.97 -5.79
N TYR A 175 10.07 -40.92 -5.31
CA TYR A 175 10.28 -40.41 -3.97
C TYR A 175 9.23 -40.93 -2.99
N HIS A 176 9.67 -41.69 -1.99
CA HIS A 176 8.89 -42.01 -0.80
C HIS A 176 9.73 -41.66 0.45
N SER A 177 9.25 -40.71 1.25
CA SER A 177 9.72 -40.54 2.62
C SER A 177 8.59 -40.66 3.61
N GLU A 178 8.91 -41.29 4.73
CA GLU A 178 8.03 -41.37 5.90
C GLU A 178 8.04 -40.07 6.74
N LEU A 179 8.96 -39.14 6.46
CA LEU A 179 9.09 -37.88 7.18
C LEU A 179 8.11 -36.83 6.65
N ASN A 180 7.62 -35.97 7.56
CA ASN A 180 6.89 -34.77 7.19
C ASN A 180 7.79 -33.81 6.40
N HIS A 181 7.20 -33.02 5.51
CA HIS A 181 7.90 -32.08 4.60
C HIS A 181 8.91 -31.16 5.32
N PHE A 182 8.52 -30.60 6.48
CA PHE A 182 9.39 -29.74 7.28
C PHE A 182 10.59 -30.48 7.89
N ASP A 183 10.38 -31.70 8.39
CA ASP A 183 11.45 -32.52 9.01
C ASP A 183 12.47 -32.97 7.95
N GLN A 184 11.99 -33.24 6.74
CA GLN A 184 12.84 -33.57 5.61
C GLN A 184 13.76 -32.42 5.20
N ILE A 185 13.23 -31.20 5.08
CA ILE A 185 14.03 -30.00 4.78
C ILE A 185 15.12 -29.81 5.82
N LYS A 186 14.77 -29.95 7.11
CA LYS A 186 15.70 -29.83 8.23
C LYS A 186 16.79 -30.90 8.18
N TYR A 187 16.42 -32.14 7.84
CA TYR A 187 17.36 -33.24 7.68
C TYR A 187 18.36 -32.99 6.55
N ILE A 188 17.89 -32.63 5.35
CA ILE A 188 18.74 -32.35 4.19
C ILE A 188 19.69 -31.19 4.48
N THR A 189 19.14 -30.09 4.99
CA THR A 189 19.91 -28.87 5.29
C THR A 189 21.02 -29.14 6.30
N LYS A 190 20.73 -29.87 7.38
CA LYS A 190 21.71 -30.22 8.42
C LYS A 190 22.83 -31.12 7.89
N GLN A 191 22.53 -32.00 6.92
CA GLN A 191 23.49 -32.93 6.35
C GLN A 191 24.40 -32.29 5.30
N VAL A 192 23.92 -31.26 4.62
CA VAL A 192 24.57 -30.62 3.45
C VAL A 192 25.40 -29.40 3.84
N ILE A 193 24.99 -28.64 4.87
CA ILE A 193 25.73 -27.47 5.33
C ILE A 193 26.87 -27.91 6.27
N LEU A 194 28.10 -27.90 5.76
CA LEU A 194 29.30 -28.40 6.44
C LEU A 194 29.86 -27.42 7.48
N LYS A 195 29.72 -26.11 7.21
CA LYS A 195 30.15 -25.05 8.13
C LYS A 195 29.11 -23.94 8.08
N ASN A 196 28.44 -23.72 9.21
CA ASN A 196 27.46 -22.66 9.38
C ASN A 196 28.11 -21.67 10.35
N ASP A 197 28.81 -20.65 9.83
CA ASP A 197 29.06 -19.47 10.67
C ASP A 197 27.67 -18.87 10.87
N SER A 198 27.10 -19.11 12.05
CA SER A 198 25.77 -18.66 12.45
C SER A 198 25.55 -17.26 11.92
N GLY A 199 24.44 -17.05 11.20
CA GLY A 199 24.16 -15.84 10.43
C GLY A 199 24.57 -14.55 11.14
N ASP A 200 24.94 -13.53 10.34
CA ASP A 200 25.50 -12.24 10.78
C ASP A 200 25.19 -11.90 12.25
N LYS A 201 26.21 -11.98 13.12
CA LYS A 201 26.09 -11.79 14.57
C LYS A 201 25.40 -10.46 14.92
N ARG A 202 25.56 -9.43 14.08
CA ARG A 202 24.88 -8.15 14.23
C ARG A 202 23.37 -8.30 14.01
N THR A 203 22.98 -8.99 12.95
CA THR A 203 21.58 -9.29 12.67
C THR A 203 20.92 -10.09 13.80
N ALA A 204 21.60 -11.14 14.32
CA ALA A 204 21.09 -11.92 15.44
C ALA A 204 20.91 -11.09 16.73
N PHE A 205 21.85 -10.17 17.01
CA PHE A 205 21.75 -9.25 18.15
C PHE A 205 20.59 -8.26 17.99
N LEU A 206 20.47 -7.63 16.81
CA LEU A 206 19.41 -6.67 16.52
C LEU A 206 18.03 -7.33 16.53
N ASP A 207 17.89 -8.54 15.97
CA ASP A 207 16.64 -9.29 16.01
C ASP A 207 16.22 -9.64 17.45
N LYS A 208 17.16 -9.91 18.36
CA LYS A 208 16.83 -10.13 19.79
C LYS A 208 16.14 -8.91 20.43
N ILE A 209 16.47 -7.70 19.96
CA ILE A 209 15.88 -6.44 20.43
C ILE A 209 14.58 -6.16 19.66
N PHE A 210 14.66 -6.12 18.33
CA PHE A 210 13.58 -5.69 17.45
C PHE A 210 12.46 -6.71 17.30
N LEU A 211 12.68 -8.01 17.54
CA LEU A 211 11.64 -9.05 17.52
C LEU A 211 11.12 -9.41 18.92
N HIS A 212 11.62 -8.75 19.97
CA HIS A 212 11.09 -8.99 21.31
C HIS A 212 9.62 -8.52 21.39
N PRO A 213 8.69 -9.29 21.99
CA PRO A 213 7.27 -8.96 22.00
C PRO A 213 6.95 -7.60 22.65
N VAL A 214 7.71 -7.20 23.67
CA VAL A 214 7.56 -5.88 24.34
C VAL A 214 8.49 -4.83 23.73
N PHE A 215 9.82 -4.98 23.83
CA PHE A 215 10.78 -4.00 23.31
C PHE A 215 10.63 -3.76 21.80
N GLY A 216 10.34 -4.79 21.01
CA GLY A 216 10.11 -4.64 19.58
C GLY A 216 8.87 -3.80 19.27
N LEU A 217 7.75 -4.03 19.98
CA LEU A 217 6.55 -3.18 19.86
C LEU A 217 6.80 -1.75 20.37
N LEU A 218 7.57 -1.58 21.44
CA LEU A 218 7.94 -0.26 21.97
C LEU A 218 8.80 0.52 20.96
N ILE A 219 9.83 -0.13 20.40
CA ILE A 219 10.68 0.47 19.37
C ILE A 219 9.85 0.79 18.13
N LEU A 220 8.98 -0.12 17.69
CA LEU A 220 8.08 0.14 16.57
C LEU A 220 7.22 1.37 16.84
N THR A 221 6.60 1.44 18.02
CA THR A 221 5.79 2.59 18.44
C THR A 221 6.61 3.88 18.45
N LEU A 222 7.85 3.83 18.96
CA LEU A 222 8.76 4.98 18.99
C LEU A 222 9.20 5.41 17.59
N THR A 223 9.57 4.48 16.72
CA THR A 223 9.92 4.75 15.32
C THR A 223 8.74 5.38 14.59
N MET A 224 7.52 4.88 14.83
CA MET A 224 6.32 5.46 14.25
C MET A 224 6.00 6.83 14.82
N PHE A 225 6.16 7.03 16.12
CA PHE A 225 6.03 8.34 16.74
C PHE A 225 6.98 9.35 16.09
N VAL A 226 8.26 9.02 15.91
CA VAL A 226 9.24 9.89 15.24
C VAL A 226 8.85 10.17 13.79
N MET A 227 8.42 9.15 13.04
CA MET A 227 7.96 9.32 11.66
C MET A 227 6.76 10.27 11.59
N PHE A 228 5.76 10.13 12.48
CA PHE A 228 4.62 11.03 12.53
C PHE A 228 5.04 12.45 12.92
N GLN A 229 5.87 12.62 13.94
CA GLN A 229 6.41 13.93 14.31
C GLN A 229 7.12 14.61 13.13
N ALA A 230 7.90 13.86 12.36
CA ALA A 230 8.53 14.39 11.16
C ALA A 230 7.51 14.84 10.11
N VAL A 231 6.47 14.03 9.84
CA VAL A 231 5.42 14.39 8.87
C VAL A 231 4.62 15.62 9.33
N PHE A 232 4.37 15.77 10.63
CA PHE A 232 3.51 16.84 11.16
C PHE A 232 4.24 18.12 11.57
N ILE A 233 5.49 18.04 12.00
CA ILE A 233 6.29 19.20 12.42
C ILE A 233 7.26 19.59 11.31
N TRP A 234 8.03 18.63 10.78
CA TRP A 234 9.09 18.96 9.84
C TRP A 234 8.56 19.30 8.44
N ALA A 235 7.35 18.84 8.09
CA ALA A 235 6.74 19.22 6.82
C ALA A 235 6.16 20.64 6.80
N GLN A 236 5.64 21.13 7.93
CA GLN A 236 4.97 22.44 8.04
C GLN A 236 5.75 23.63 7.51
N PRO A 237 7.06 23.81 7.81
CA PRO A 237 7.80 24.95 7.25
C PRO A 237 7.88 24.89 5.71
N PHE A 238 7.92 23.69 5.12
CA PHE A 238 7.91 23.55 3.67
C PHE A 238 6.53 23.79 3.06
N ILE A 239 5.47 23.40 3.77
CA ILE A 239 4.08 23.66 3.37
C ILE A 239 3.82 25.17 3.36
N ALA A 240 4.10 25.84 4.48
CA ALA A 240 3.93 27.28 4.63
C ALA A 240 4.72 28.04 3.55
N PHE A 241 5.98 27.67 3.31
CA PHE A 241 6.78 28.28 2.25
C PHE A 241 6.13 28.16 0.85
N ILE A 242 5.53 27.00 0.55
CA ILE A 242 4.84 26.79 -0.72
C ILE A 242 3.55 27.63 -0.77
N GLU A 243 2.74 27.61 0.28
CA GLU A 243 1.49 28.38 0.39
C GLU A 243 1.71 29.89 0.28
N ASP A 244 2.75 30.42 0.94
CA ASP A 244 3.18 31.81 0.83
C ASP A 244 3.60 32.15 -0.60
N SER A 245 4.35 31.26 -1.25
CA SER A 245 4.79 31.43 -2.63
C SER A 245 3.62 31.44 -3.61
N ILE A 246 2.61 30.60 -3.38
CA ILE A 246 1.37 30.56 -4.19
C ILE A 246 0.55 31.82 -3.97
N THR A 247 0.42 32.28 -2.72
CA THR A 247 -0.32 33.50 -2.37
C THR A 247 0.32 34.72 -3.01
N TRP A 248 1.65 34.82 -2.98
CA TRP A 248 2.40 35.86 -3.68
C TRP A 248 2.15 35.81 -5.20
N LEU A 249 2.19 34.61 -5.80
CA LEU A 249 1.95 34.42 -7.24
C LEU A 249 0.51 34.78 -7.63
N SER A 250 -0.48 34.40 -6.83
CA SER A 250 -1.89 34.78 -6.97
C SER A 250 -2.09 36.29 -6.88
N GLY A 251 -1.41 36.95 -5.94
CA GLY A 251 -1.42 38.41 -5.77
C GLY A 251 -0.76 39.17 -6.92
N ALA A 252 0.25 38.58 -7.57
CA ALA A 252 0.91 39.15 -8.74
C ALA A 252 0.10 38.99 -10.04
N ILE A 253 -0.55 37.83 -10.22
CA ILE A 253 -1.32 37.50 -11.43
C ILE A 253 -2.74 38.10 -11.39
N GLY A 254 -3.37 38.12 -10.21
CA GLY A 254 -4.75 38.58 -10.05
C GLY A 254 -5.04 39.97 -10.63
N PRO A 255 -4.20 40.99 -10.36
CA PRO A 255 -4.38 42.34 -10.91
C PRO A 255 -4.16 42.46 -12.43
N LEU A 256 -3.41 41.53 -13.04
CA LEU A 256 -3.14 41.54 -14.49
C LEU A 256 -4.36 41.10 -15.32
N ILE A 257 -5.34 40.45 -14.69
CA ILE A 257 -6.53 39.92 -15.36
C ILE A 257 -7.71 40.86 -15.12
N SER A 258 -8.16 41.53 -16.18
CA SER A 258 -9.26 42.51 -16.12
C SER A 258 -10.64 41.87 -15.98
N HIS A 259 -10.85 40.64 -16.47
CA HIS A 259 -12.16 39.99 -16.41
C HIS A 259 -12.36 39.23 -15.08
N PRO A 260 -13.38 39.58 -14.25
CA PRO A 260 -13.56 39.01 -12.91
C PRO A 260 -13.66 37.47 -12.89
N LEU A 261 -14.48 36.88 -13.79
CA LEU A 261 -14.62 35.43 -13.87
C LEU A 261 -13.32 34.70 -14.26
N LEU A 262 -12.54 35.27 -15.18
CA LEU A 262 -11.27 34.68 -15.61
C LEU A 262 -10.23 34.78 -14.49
N ARG A 263 -10.23 35.89 -13.75
CA ARG A 263 -9.40 36.07 -12.57
C ARG A 263 -9.70 35.01 -11.52
N SER A 264 -10.97 34.81 -11.15
CA SER A 264 -11.35 33.79 -10.17
C SER A 264 -11.07 32.36 -10.64
N LEU A 265 -11.26 32.05 -11.93
CA LEU A 265 -10.94 30.73 -12.46
C LEU A 265 -9.43 30.43 -12.37
N ILE A 266 -8.60 31.40 -12.73
CA ILE A 266 -7.14 31.21 -12.75
C ILE A 266 -6.59 31.21 -11.32
N VAL A 267 -7.00 32.15 -10.46
CA VAL A 267 -6.51 32.28 -9.09
C VAL A 267 -7.08 31.18 -8.18
N ASP A 268 -8.41 31.09 -8.08
CA ASP A 268 -9.09 30.21 -7.10
C ASP A 268 -9.25 28.78 -7.64
N GLY A 269 -9.33 28.60 -8.96
CA GLY A 269 -9.45 27.29 -9.58
C GLY A 269 -8.10 26.64 -9.89
N VAL A 270 -7.28 27.29 -10.74
CA VAL A 270 -6.06 26.68 -11.27
C VAL A 270 -4.87 26.82 -10.32
N ILE A 271 -4.57 28.05 -9.89
CA ILE A 271 -3.38 28.36 -9.07
C ILE A 271 -3.56 27.78 -7.66
N ALA A 272 -4.70 28.03 -7.00
CA ALA A 272 -4.98 27.43 -5.69
C ALA A 272 -5.04 25.89 -5.78
N GLY A 273 -5.65 25.34 -6.83
CA GLY A 273 -5.67 23.91 -7.10
C GLY A 273 -4.27 23.30 -7.25
N ALA A 274 -3.42 23.89 -8.09
CA ALA A 274 -2.02 23.47 -8.26
C ALA A 274 -1.20 23.68 -6.99
N GLY A 275 -1.53 24.74 -6.26
CA GLY A 275 -0.92 25.09 -4.99
C GLY A 275 -1.14 24.03 -3.93
N SER A 276 -2.39 23.58 -3.77
CA SER A 276 -2.73 22.48 -2.85
C SER A 276 -1.95 21.20 -3.18
N VAL A 277 -1.74 20.89 -4.46
CA VAL A 277 -0.92 19.74 -4.89
C VAL A 277 0.50 19.89 -4.41
N LEU A 278 1.13 21.05 -4.63
CA LEU A 278 2.50 21.29 -4.22
C LEU A 278 2.65 21.30 -2.70
N ALA A 279 1.67 21.86 -1.98
CA ALA A 279 1.64 21.90 -0.52
C ALA A 279 1.61 20.49 0.11
N TYR A 280 0.93 19.50 -0.49
CA TYR A 280 0.97 18.12 0.04
C TYR A 280 2.28 17.36 -0.25
N MET A 281 3.10 17.82 -1.20
CA MET A 281 4.29 17.09 -1.64
C MET A 281 5.34 16.88 -0.52
N PRO A 282 5.71 17.89 0.31
CA PRO A 282 6.67 17.70 1.41
C PRO A 282 6.27 16.59 2.39
N GLN A 283 5.00 16.56 2.82
CA GLN A 283 4.49 15.53 3.73
C GLN A 283 4.66 14.12 3.14
N ILE A 284 4.32 13.97 1.85
CA ILE A 284 4.44 12.70 1.13
C ILE A 284 5.90 12.27 1.03
N LEU A 285 6.82 13.19 0.71
CA LEU A 285 8.25 12.88 0.58
C LEU A 285 8.88 12.51 1.92
N ILE A 286 8.57 13.20 3.00
CA ILE A 286 9.05 12.84 4.34
C ILE A 286 8.55 11.45 4.73
N LEU A 287 7.27 11.13 4.48
CA LEU A 287 6.72 9.81 4.75
C LEU A 287 7.43 8.71 3.96
N PHE A 288 7.60 8.90 2.64
CA PHE A 288 8.32 7.93 1.81
C PHE A 288 9.81 7.82 2.15
N PHE A 289 10.44 8.89 2.63
CA PHE A 289 11.83 8.86 3.09
C PHE A 289 11.99 7.86 4.25
N PHE A 290 11.12 7.95 5.27
CA PHE A 290 11.13 7.00 6.38
C PHE A 290 10.78 5.59 5.92
N ILE A 291 9.76 5.40 5.08
CA ILE A 291 9.38 4.08 4.58
C ILE A 291 10.54 3.43 3.81
N LEU A 292 11.19 4.15 2.91
CA LEU A 292 12.34 3.65 2.13
C LEU A 292 13.52 3.30 3.03
N ILE A 293 13.81 4.11 4.04
CA ILE A 293 14.87 3.80 5.04
C ILE A 293 14.54 2.53 5.82
N LEU A 294 13.30 2.37 6.28
CA LEU A 294 12.88 1.18 7.04
C LEU A 294 12.86 -0.07 6.16
N GLU A 295 12.53 0.07 4.88
CA GLU A 295 12.55 -1.00 3.89
C GLU A 295 13.98 -1.44 3.55
N GLU A 296 14.85 -0.51 3.16
CA GLU A 296 16.24 -0.81 2.78
C GLU A 296 17.08 -1.30 3.96
N SER A 297 16.79 -0.82 5.17
CA SER A 297 17.47 -1.31 6.38
C SER A 297 17.08 -2.74 6.75
N GLY A 298 15.98 -3.25 6.20
CA GLY A 298 15.42 -4.56 6.55
C GLY A 298 14.62 -4.55 7.86
N TYR A 299 14.42 -3.41 8.52
CA TYR A 299 13.58 -3.34 9.72
C TYR A 299 12.10 -3.63 9.43
N LEU A 300 11.60 -3.19 8.26
CA LEU A 300 10.20 -3.27 7.88
C LEU A 300 9.62 -4.72 7.89
N PRO A 301 10.29 -5.75 7.34
CA PRO A 301 9.89 -7.15 7.52
C PRO A 301 9.75 -7.62 8.98
N ARG A 302 10.58 -7.13 9.90
CA ARG A 302 10.52 -7.51 11.33
C ARG A 302 9.33 -6.87 12.03
N ALA A 303 9.10 -5.58 11.76
CA ALA A 303 7.93 -4.88 12.25
C ALA A 303 6.63 -5.58 11.79
N ALA A 304 6.57 -5.99 10.53
CA ALA A 304 5.45 -6.77 10.00
C ALA A 304 5.30 -8.12 10.72
N PHE A 305 6.40 -8.84 10.98
CA PHE A 305 6.37 -10.11 11.72
C PHE A 305 5.83 -9.95 13.15
N LEU A 306 6.25 -8.91 13.88
CA LEU A 306 5.73 -8.63 15.23
C LEU A 306 4.22 -8.41 15.26
N LEU A 307 3.70 -7.72 14.25
CA LEU A 307 2.30 -7.37 14.15
C LEU A 307 1.45 -8.45 13.48
N ASP A 308 2.08 -9.47 12.89
CA ASP A 308 1.38 -10.55 12.20
C ASP A 308 0.37 -11.26 13.11
N LYS A 309 0.72 -11.49 14.38
CA LYS A 309 -0.20 -12.08 15.37
C LYS A 309 -1.43 -11.21 15.65
N LEU A 310 -1.29 -9.89 15.59
CA LEU A 310 -2.41 -8.96 15.79
C LEU A 310 -3.26 -8.85 14.51
N MET A 311 -2.60 -8.75 13.36
CA MET A 311 -3.24 -8.59 12.04
C MET A 311 -3.94 -9.87 11.57
N SER A 312 -3.36 -11.05 11.80
CA SER A 312 -3.96 -12.34 11.43
C SER A 312 -5.29 -12.60 12.13
N LYS A 313 -5.45 -12.13 13.37
CA LYS A 313 -6.74 -12.14 14.08
C LYS A 313 -7.79 -11.35 13.31
N ALA A 314 -7.43 -10.18 12.78
CA ALA A 314 -8.28 -9.34 11.93
C ALA A 314 -8.41 -9.85 10.48
N GLY A 315 -7.72 -10.93 10.10
CA GLY A 315 -7.75 -11.51 8.76
C GLY A 315 -6.81 -10.86 7.75
N LEU A 316 -5.75 -10.20 8.22
CA LEU A 316 -4.75 -9.52 7.38
C LEU A 316 -3.36 -10.08 7.67
N SER A 317 -2.48 -10.08 6.67
CA SER A 317 -1.05 -10.26 6.88
C SER A 317 -0.42 -9.09 7.64
N GLY A 318 0.64 -9.36 8.41
CA GLY A 318 1.42 -8.32 9.09
C GLY A 318 1.96 -7.22 8.17
N ARG A 319 2.15 -7.49 6.87
CA ARG A 319 2.54 -6.50 5.86
C ARG A 319 1.48 -5.41 5.63
N SER A 320 0.21 -5.71 5.92
CA SER A 320 -0.92 -4.78 5.79
C SER A 320 -0.83 -3.60 6.75
N PHE A 321 -0.09 -3.75 7.85
CA PHE A 321 0.13 -2.68 8.81
C PHE A 321 0.81 -1.46 8.17
N ILE A 322 1.75 -1.68 7.26
CA ILE A 322 2.60 -0.61 6.70
C ILE A 322 1.73 0.37 5.88
N PRO A 323 0.90 -0.09 4.94
CA PRO A 323 -0.12 0.75 4.30
C PRO A 323 -1.08 1.45 5.27
N LEU A 324 -1.57 0.74 6.29
CA LEU A 324 -2.57 1.28 7.22
C LEU A 324 -2.01 2.42 8.04
N LEU A 325 -0.79 2.25 8.51
CA LEU A 325 -0.04 3.24 9.25
C LEU A 325 0.23 4.49 8.40
N SER A 326 0.66 4.30 7.15
CA SER A 326 0.80 5.38 6.17
C SER A 326 -0.54 6.10 5.90
N SER A 327 -1.67 5.39 6.00
CA SER A 327 -3.00 5.95 5.79
C SER A 327 -3.45 6.95 6.87
N PHE A 328 -2.89 6.88 8.09
CA PHE A 328 -3.10 7.91 9.12
C PHE A 328 -2.49 9.26 8.76
N ALA A 329 -1.40 9.27 7.99
CA ALA A 329 -0.90 10.50 7.41
C ALA A 329 -1.83 10.88 6.24
N CYS A 330 -1.89 10.03 5.22
CA CYS A 330 -2.79 10.21 4.09
C CYS A 330 -3.16 8.88 3.44
N ALA A 331 -4.44 8.69 3.13
CA ALA A 331 -4.93 7.46 2.51
C ALA A 331 -4.34 7.21 1.11
N ILE A 332 -3.91 8.24 0.38
CA ILE A 332 -3.34 8.10 -0.98
C ILE A 332 -2.02 7.30 -0.97
N PRO A 333 -0.95 7.73 -0.28
CA PRO A 333 0.29 6.94 -0.19
C PRO A 333 0.07 5.60 0.52
N GLY A 334 -0.84 5.55 1.51
CA GLY A 334 -1.23 4.30 2.17
C GLY A 334 -1.78 3.27 1.18
N VAL A 335 -2.76 3.63 0.36
CA VAL A 335 -3.30 2.78 -0.72
C VAL A 335 -2.21 2.37 -1.71
N MET A 336 -1.31 3.27 -2.10
CA MET A 336 -0.21 2.93 -3.01
C MET A 336 0.82 1.96 -2.40
N ALA A 337 1.06 2.05 -1.08
CA ALA A 337 1.96 1.17 -0.35
C ALA A 337 1.46 -0.28 -0.26
N THR A 338 0.16 -0.52 -0.53
CA THR A 338 -0.43 -1.88 -0.53
C THR A 338 0.17 -2.80 -1.59
N ARG A 339 0.94 -2.27 -2.56
CA ARG A 339 1.72 -3.07 -3.52
C ARG A 339 2.78 -3.97 -2.88
N SER A 340 3.17 -3.69 -1.63
CA SER A 340 4.08 -4.55 -0.85
C SER A 340 3.40 -5.86 -0.37
N ILE A 341 2.07 -5.93 -0.45
CA ILE A 341 1.27 -7.09 -0.07
C ILE A 341 1.11 -8.00 -1.30
N SER A 342 1.66 -9.22 -1.21
CA SER A 342 1.65 -10.20 -2.30
C SER A 342 0.28 -10.86 -2.53
N SER A 343 -0.46 -11.11 -1.44
CA SER A 343 -1.83 -11.63 -1.51
C SER A 343 -2.77 -10.55 -2.02
N GLU A 344 -3.40 -10.77 -3.18
CA GLU A 344 -4.39 -9.84 -3.71
C GLU A 344 -5.59 -9.64 -2.77
N ARG A 345 -5.93 -10.67 -2.00
CA ARG A 345 -7.06 -10.64 -1.05
C ARG A 345 -6.80 -9.71 0.11
N ASP A 346 -5.60 -9.82 0.69
CA ASP A 346 -5.11 -8.96 1.78
C ASP A 346 -4.89 -7.55 1.27
N ARG A 347 -4.32 -7.42 0.06
CA ARG A 347 -4.13 -6.14 -0.61
C ARG A 347 -5.47 -5.42 -0.76
N LEU A 348 -6.48 -6.09 -1.32
CA LEU A 348 -7.80 -5.49 -1.49
C LEU A 348 -8.47 -5.18 -0.15
N ALA A 349 -8.39 -6.09 0.84
CA ALA A 349 -8.95 -5.82 2.17
C ALA A 349 -8.31 -4.58 2.80
N THR A 350 -6.98 -4.46 2.71
CA THR A 350 -6.21 -3.31 3.21
C THR A 350 -6.57 -2.03 2.48
N ILE A 351 -6.74 -2.05 1.15
CA ILE A 351 -7.21 -0.90 0.37
C ILE A 351 -8.59 -0.44 0.86
N MET A 352 -9.50 -1.37 1.15
CA MET A 352 -10.86 -1.04 1.61
C MET A 352 -10.83 -0.38 2.99
N ILE A 353 -10.04 -0.90 3.94
CA ILE A 353 -10.01 -0.35 5.31
C ILE A 353 -9.06 0.84 5.48
N ALA A 354 -8.12 1.09 4.56
CA ALA A 354 -7.14 2.17 4.65
C ALA A 354 -7.77 3.55 4.95
N PRO A 355 -8.89 3.95 4.34
CA PRO A 355 -9.48 5.26 4.62
C PRO A 355 -10.27 5.39 5.93
N LEU A 356 -10.52 4.28 6.63
CA LEU A 356 -11.04 4.31 8.00
C LEU A 356 -9.96 4.77 8.99
N MET A 357 -8.70 4.80 8.57
CA MET A 357 -7.63 5.47 9.31
C MET A 357 -7.82 6.97 9.18
N THR A 358 -7.95 7.66 10.32
CA THR A 358 -8.11 9.10 10.37
C THR A 358 -6.86 9.79 9.80
N CYS A 359 -7.01 10.44 8.63
CA CYS A 359 -5.92 11.17 7.98
C CYS A 359 -5.69 12.55 8.61
N SER A 360 -4.48 13.10 8.46
CA SER A 360 -4.05 14.41 8.98
C SER A 360 -4.99 15.56 8.64
N ALA A 361 -5.50 15.59 7.41
CA ALA A 361 -6.40 16.61 6.90
C ALA A 361 -7.74 16.75 7.67
N ARG A 362 -8.08 15.76 8.52
CA ARG A 362 -9.26 15.83 9.40
C ARG A 362 -9.02 16.62 10.68
N LEU A 363 -7.75 16.83 11.06
CA LEU A 363 -7.40 17.49 12.33
C LEU A 363 -7.92 18.91 12.45
N PRO A 364 -7.86 19.80 11.43
CA PRO A 364 -8.43 21.14 11.55
C PRO A 364 -9.94 21.11 11.81
N VAL A 365 -10.65 20.22 11.13
CA VAL A 365 -12.10 20.04 11.29
C VAL A 365 -12.43 19.52 12.68
N TYR A 366 -11.70 18.51 13.16
CA TYR A 366 -11.87 18.00 14.51
C TYR A 366 -11.53 19.05 15.57
N ALA A 367 -10.45 19.81 15.40
CA ALA A 367 -10.06 20.86 16.32
C ALA A 367 -11.14 21.92 16.42
N LEU A 368 -11.68 22.40 15.29
CA LEU A 368 -12.78 23.37 15.26
C LEU A 368 -14.02 22.84 15.96
N LEU A 369 -14.49 21.65 15.59
CA LEU A 369 -15.74 21.07 16.14
C LEU A 369 -15.59 20.71 17.63
N ILE A 370 -14.44 20.17 18.04
CA ILE A 370 -14.18 19.86 19.46
C ILE A 370 -14.10 21.15 20.27
N ALA A 371 -13.42 22.19 19.76
CA ALA A 371 -13.36 23.48 20.44
C ALA A 371 -14.76 24.14 20.56
N ALA A 372 -15.63 23.95 19.57
CA ALA A 372 -16.96 24.55 19.55
C ALA A 372 -17.95 23.85 20.49
N PHE A 373 -17.92 22.51 20.58
CA PHE A 373 -18.95 21.76 21.29
C PHE A 373 -18.50 21.07 22.57
N ILE A 374 -17.20 20.85 22.77
CA ILE A 374 -16.67 20.12 23.93
C ILE A 374 -16.04 21.10 24.92
N PRO A 375 -16.53 21.16 26.18
CA PRO A 375 -16.04 22.12 27.16
C PRO A 375 -14.57 21.83 27.50
N ASN A 376 -13.79 22.91 27.63
CA ASN A 376 -12.39 22.83 28.03
C ASN A 376 -12.26 22.54 29.55
N LYS A 377 -12.49 21.28 29.93
CA LYS A 377 -12.37 20.79 31.31
C LYS A 377 -11.24 19.78 31.42
N LEU A 378 -10.48 19.86 32.51
CA LEU A 378 -9.49 18.85 32.88
C LEU A 378 -10.17 17.71 33.66
N VAL A 379 -10.05 16.50 33.14
CA VAL A 379 -10.42 15.24 33.78
C VAL A 379 -9.22 14.76 34.62
N TYR A 380 -9.45 14.41 35.88
CA TYR A 380 -8.41 14.00 36.85
C TYR A 380 -7.25 15.00 37.06
N GLY A 381 -7.39 16.26 36.63
CA GLY A 381 -6.40 17.34 36.85
C GLY A 381 -5.27 17.42 35.81
N TRP A 382 -5.10 16.45 34.92
CA TRP A 382 -4.02 16.42 33.91
C TRP A 382 -4.47 16.00 32.50
N LEU A 383 -5.70 15.49 32.32
CA LEU A 383 -6.21 15.05 31.02
C LEU A 383 -7.25 16.05 30.49
N SER A 384 -7.05 16.64 29.32
CA SER A 384 -8.08 17.49 28.71
C SER A 384 -9.23 16.65 28.15
N LEU A 385 -10.48 17.04 28.42
CA LEU A 385 -11.66 16.37 27.86
C LEU A 385 -11.64 16.41 26.31
N GLN A 386 -11.22 17.54 25.74
CA GLN A 386 -11.04 17.70 24.30
C GLN A 386 -10.01 16.71 23.73
N GLY A 387 -8.89 16.49 24.44
CA GLY A 387 -7.89 15.50 24.06
C GLY A 387 -8.42 14.07 24.15
N LEU A 388 -9.23 13.75 25.15
CA LEU A 388 -9.90 12.44 25.28
C LEU A 388 -10.90 12.19 24.14
N VAL A 389 -11.67 13.20 23.74
CA VAL A 389 -12.58 13.10 22.59
C VAL A 389 -11.80 12.84 21.31
N LEU A 390 -10.73 13.61 21.05
CA LEU A 390 -9.87 13.40 19.89
C LEU A 390 -9.26 11.99 19.88
N PHE A 391 -8.74 11.53 21.02
CA PHE A 391 -8.23 10.16 21.16
C PHE A 391 -9.31 9.11 20.87
N GLY A 392 -10.53 9.32 21.39
CA GLY A 392 -11.68 8.46 21.12
C GLY A 392 -12.02 8.37 19.63
N LEU A 393 -12.01 9.50 18.92
CA LEU A 393 -12.24 9.53 17.47
C LEU A 393 -11.18 8.71 16.71
N TYR A 394 -9.90 8.85 17.06
CA TYR A 394 -8.82 8.05 16.45
C TYR A 394 -8.97 6.56 16.72
N MET A 395 -9.26 6.18 17.97
CA MET A 395 -9.50 4.79 18.35
C MET A 395 -10.72 4.20 17.64
N SER A 396 -11.79 4.99 17.47
CA SER A 396 -12.99 4.54 16.76
C SER A 396 -12.72 4.18 15.30
N GLY A 397 -11.85 4.94 14.61
CA GLY A 397 -11.42 4.62 13.25
C GLY A 397 -10.64 3.31 13.17
N ILE A 398 -9.69 3.08 14.09
CA ILE A 398 -8.92 1.84 14.19
C ILE A 398 -9.82 0.63 14.44
N ILE A 399 -10.69 0.72 15.45
CA ILE A 399 -11.59 -0.37 15.81
C ILE A 399 -12.52 -0.68 14.65
N SER A 400 -13.07 0.35 14.00
CA SER A 400 -13.94 0.19 12.83
C SER A 400 -13.21 -0.46 11.65
N ALA A 401 -11.96 -0.09 11.38
CA ALA A 401 -11.14 -0.73 10.35
C ALA A 401 -10.94 -2.22 10.63
N LEU A 402 -10.65 -2.59 11.88
CA LEU A 402 -10.50 -3.99 12.30
C LEU A 402 -11.82 -4.76 12.19
N LEU A 403 -12.96 -4.15 12.58
CA LEU A 403 -14.28 -4.75 12.46
C LEU A 403 -14.68 -4.98 11.00
N VAL A 404 -14.44 -4.00 10.12
CA VAL A 404 -14.70 -4.16 8.68
C VAL A 404 -13.80 -5.24 8.09
N SER A 405 -12.53 -5.32 8.49
CA SER A 405 -11.62 -6.39 8.07
C SER A 405 -12.14 -7.78 8.49
N LEU A 406 -12.58 -7.91 9.75
CA LEU A 406 -13.20 -9.14 10.26
C LEU A 406 -14.48 -9.50 9.50
N PHE A 407 -15.34 -8.52 9.21
CA PHE A 407 -16.55 -8.73 8.41
C PHE A 407 -16.21 -9.22 6.99
N LEU A 408 -15.23 -8.60 6.34
CA LEU A 408 -14.74 -9.05 5.03
C LEU A 408 -14.18 -10.48 5.10
N LYS A 409 -13.51 -10.86 6.19
CA LYS A 409 -13.05 -12.24 6.43
C LYS A 409 -14.23 -13.22 6.54
N LEU A 410 -15.30 -12.85 7.25
CA LEU A 410 -16.47 -13.72 7.48
C LEU A 410 -17.33 -13.92 6.23
N VAL A 411 -17.50 -12.89 5.40
CA VAL A 411 -18.36 -12.94 4.21
C VAL A 411 -17.69 -13.66 3.04
N ARG A 412 -16.35 -13.79 3.04
CA ARG A 412 -15.60 -14.39 1.93
C ARG A 412 -15.59 -15.92 2.01
N LYS A 413 -15.81 -16.59 0.87
CA LYS A 413 -15.86 -18.06 0.74
C LYS A 413 -14.49 -18.74 0.63
N ASP A 414 -13.44 -18.01 0.24
CA ASP A 414 -12.12 -18.60 0.02
C ASP A 414 -11.35 -18.80 1.34
N LYS A 415 -11.18 -20.05 1.74
CA LYS A 415 -10.50 -20.48 2.99
C LYS A 415 -9.00 -20.75 2.86
N THR A 416 -8.36 -20.40 1.74
CA THR A 416 -6.91 -20.64 1.61
C THR A 416 -6.16 -19.64 2.49
N GLU A 417 -5.81 -20.06 3.70
CA GLU A 417 -4.83 -19.36 4.54
C GLU A 417 -3.50 -19.36 3.77
N SER A 418 -3.00 -18.16 3.44
CA SER A 418 -1.64 -18.04 2.93
C SER A 418 -0.71 -18.43 4.07
N ILE A 419 -0.09 -19.62 3.99
CA ILE A 419 1.03 -19.98 4.86
C ILE A 419 2.17 -19.04 4.49
N PHE A 420 2.25 -17.92 5.20
CA PHE A 420 3.20 -16.87 4.92
C PHE A 420 4.55 -17.27 5.50
N ILE A 421 5.48 -17.69 4.64
CA ILE A 421 6.85 -17.98 5.06
C ILE A 421 7.66 -16.68 4.98
N PHE A 422 8.04 -16.13 6.13
CA PHE A 422 8.85 -14.91 6.19
C PHE A 422 10.34 -15.24 5.96
N GLU A 423 10.90 -14.78 4.85
CA GLU A 423 12.34 -14.52 4.77
C GLU A 423 12.63 -13.18 5.43
N LEU A 424 13.40 -13.20 6.52
CA LEU A 424 13.91 -11.99 7.13
C LEU A 424 15.25 -11.63 6.46
N PRO A 425 15.32 -10.58 5.61
CA PRO A 425 16.56 -10.20 4.92
C PRO A 425 17.62 -9.72 5.92
N THR A 426 18.91 -9.90 5.73
CA THR A 426 19.93 -9.36 6.66
C THR A 426 19.80 -7.84 6.84
N TYR A 427 20.10 -7.28 8.03
CA TYR A 427 20.15 -5.81 8.19
C TYR A 427 21.27 -5.24 7.31
N ARG A 428 20.96 -4.12 6.66
CA ARG A 428 21.92 -3.38 5.82
C ARG A 428 21.78 -1.89 6.13
N LEU A 429 22.82 -1.12 5.86
CA LEU A 429 22.69 0.33 5.88
C LEU A 429 21.97 0.77 4.59
N PRO A 430 20.97 1.65 4.67
CA PRO A 430 20.26 2.14 3.50
C PRO A 430 21.23 2.91 2.59
N ASP A 431 21.08 2.75 1.28
CA ASP A 431 21.88 3.47 0.31
C ASP A 431 21.20 4.82 0.02
N ILE A 432 21.86 5.91 0.42
CA ILE A 432 21.36 7.27 0.27
C ILE A 432 20.95 7.57 -1.18
N ARG A 433 21.67 7.01 -2.17
CA ARG A 433 21.35 7.21 -3.58
C ARG A 433 20.02 6.54 -3.95
N ASN A 434 19.79 5.32 -3.47
CA ASN A 434 18.54 4.61 -3.75
C ASN A 434 17.35 5.28 -3.08
N VAL A 435 17.52 5.74 -1.83
CA VAL A 435 16.52 6.54 -1.13
C VAL A 435 16.20 7.83 -1.90
N ALA A 436 17.21 8.57 -2.36
CA ALA A 436 17.01 9.82 -3.11
C ALA A 436 16.33 9.60 -4.46
N LEU A 437 16.75 8.59 -5.23
CA LEU A 437 16.08 8.20 -6.48
C LEU A 437 14.65 7.76 -6.24
N GLY A 438 14.42 6.94 -5.20
CA GLY A 438 13.09 6.52 -4.78
C GLY A 438 12.20 7.71 -4.46
N LEU A 439 12.68 8.70 -3.71
CA LEU A 439 11.95 9.94 -3.42
C LEU A 439 11.62 10.74 -4.68
N TYR A 440 12.56 10.89 -5.60
CA TYR A 440 12.34 11.57 -6.87
C TYR A 440 11.26 10.89 -7.71
N ASP A 441 11.27 9.56 -7.77
CA ASP A 441 10.24 8.78 -8.45
C ASP A 441 8.87 8.99 -7.80
N ARG A 442 8.80 9.00 -6.46
CA ARG A 442 7.54 9.27 -5.73
C ARG A 442 7.02 10.68 -5.99
N ALA A 443 7.89 11.70 -5.97
CA ALA A 443 7.53 13.07 -6.32
C ALA A 443 6.95 13.16 -7.73
N THR A 444 7.66 12.58 -8.70
CA THR A 444 7.29 12.61 -10.12
C THR A 444 5.98 11.89 -10.38
N ILE A 445 5.79 10.71 -9.77
CA ILE A 445 4.56 9.94 -9.82
C ILE A 445 3.41 10.79 -9.25
N PHE A 446 3.59 11.39 -8.06
CA PHE A 446 2.56 12.20 -7.43
C PHE A 446 2.16 13.40 -8.30
N LEU A 447 3.12 14.19 -8.78
CA LEU A 447 2.86 15.38 -9.62
C LEU A 447 2.18 15.02 -10.94
N LYS A 448 2.72 14.05 -11.69
CA LYS A 448 2.20 13.71 -13.03
C LYS A 448 0.88 12.95 -12.98
N ARG A 449 0.63 12.16 -11.94
CA ARG A 449 -0.50 11.22 -11.90
C ARG A 449 -1.63 11.65 -10.99
N VAL A 450 -1.32 12.29 -9.86
CA VAL A 450 -2.30 12.74 -8.87
C VAL A 450 -2.55 14.24 -9.01
N GLY A 451 -1.49 15.02 -9.22
CA GLY A 451 -1.58 16.48 -9.37
C GLY A 451 -2.56 16.93 -10.45
N GLY A 452 -2.48 16.34 -11.65
CA GLY A 452 -3.43 16.67 -12.73
C GLY A 452 -4.89 16.34 -12.39
N ILE A 453 -5.14 15.31 -11.59
CA ILE A 453 -6.50 14.96 -11.14
C ILE A 453 -7.00 15.99 -10.13
N ILE A 454 -6.15 16.40 -9.17
CA ILE A 454 -6.52 17.38 -8.15
C ILE A 454 -6.82 18.74 -8.79
N VAL A 455 -5.99 19.22 -9.71
CA VAL A 455 -6.23 20.48 -10.43
C VAL A 455 -7.54 20.42 -11.23
N ALA A 456 -7.78 19.32 -11.96
CA ALA A 456 -9.03 19.16 -12.70
C ALA A 456 -10.27 19.14 -11.78
N LEU A 457 -10.17 18.48 -10.62
CA LEU A 457 -11.23 18.47 -9.62
C LEU A 457 -11.42 19.82 -8.95
N SER A 458 -10.35 20.59 -8.73
CA SER A 458 -10.41 21.95 -8.19
C SER A 458 -11.11 22.90 -9.16
N ILE A 459 -10.82 22.81 -10.46
CA ILE A 459 -11.54 23.56 -11.50
C ILE A 459 -13.02 23.15 -11.54
N LEU A 460 -13.31 21.85 -11.49
CA LEU A 460 -14.69 21.34 -11.48
C LEU A 460 -15.45 21.82 -10.23
N LEU A 461 -14.80 21.80 -9.07
CA LEU A 461 -15.35 22.33 -7.83
C LEU A 461 -15.61 23.82 -7.92
N TRP A 462 -14.65 24.58 -8.47
CA TRP A 462 -14.80 26.02 -8.71
C TRP A 462 -16.02 26.31 -9.59
N VAL A 463 -16.23 25.53 -10.66
CA VAL A 463 -17.44 25.65 -11.50
C VAL A 463 -18.70 25.38 -10.69
N LEU A 464 -18.73 24.31 -9.88
CA LEU A 464 -19.89 23.95 -9.05
C LEU A 464 -20.23 25.02 -8.00
N VAL A 465 -19.22 25.67 -7.43
CA VAL A 465 -19.38 26.68 -6.37
C VAL A 465 -19.65 28.08 -6.95
N THR A 466 -19.24 28.34 -8.20
CA THR A 466 -19.36 29.67 -8.82
C THR A 466 -20.60 29.83 -9.70
N PHE A 467 -21.03 28.77 -10.39
CA PHE A 467 -22.14 28.84 -11.33
C PHE A 467 -23.38 28.12 -10.80
N PRO A 468 -24.60 28.64 -11.04
CA PRO A 468 -24.90 29.97 -11.60
C PRO A 468 -24.57 31.10 -10.63
N GLN A 469 -24.29 32.29 -11.17
CA GLN A 469 -24.08 33.50 -10.38
C GLN A 469 -25.38 33.94 -9.68
N PRO A 470 -25.29 34.61 -8.52
CA PRO A 470 -26.47 35.12 -7.84
C PRO A 470 -27.23 36.12 -8.73
N PRO A 471 -28.58 36.12 -8.71
CA PRO A 471 -29.39 37.13 -9.39
C PRO A 471 -29.16 38.52 -8.76
N ASP A 472 -29.41 39.59 -9.52
CA ASP A 472 -29.10 40.99 -9.11
C ASP A 472 -29.75 41.43 -7.78
N ASN A 473 -30.81 40.76 -7.32
CA ASN A 473 -31.50 41.01 -6.05
C ASN A 473 -31.29 39.89 -4.99
N ALA A 474 -30.17 39.17 -5.04
CA ALA A 474 -29.88 38.09 -4.11
C ALA A 474 -29.72 38.59 -2.66
N THR A 475 -30.49 38.00 -1.73
CA THR A 475 -30.42 38.29 -0.29
C THR A 475 -29.53 37.31 0.48
N MET A 476 -29.08 36.24 -0.17
CA MET A 476 -28.33 35.13 0.44
C MET A 476 -26.91 35.09 -0.14
N PRO A 477 -25.95 34.43 0.55
CA PRO A 477 -24.59 34.25 0.04
C PRO A 477 -24.54 33.65 -1.36
N ALA A 478 -23.60 34.09 -2.20
CA ALA A 478 -23.49 33.67 -3.60
C ALA A 478 -23.41 32.15 -3.78
N ILE A 479 -22.71 31.45 -2.87
CA ILE A 479 -22.58 29.98 -2.88
C ILE A 479 -23.94 29.27 -2.81
N ASN A 480 -24.97 29.89 -2.23
CA ASN A 480 -26.29 29.29 -2.11
C ASN A 480 -27.01 29.17 -3.47
N TYR A 481 -26.75 30.08 -4.40
CA TYR A 481 -27.35 30.06 -5.74
C TYR A 481 -26.62 29.11 -6.69
N SER A 482 -25.36 28.79 -6.39
CA SER A 482 -24.51 27.91 -7.19
C SER A 482 -25.07 26.48 -7.31
N LEU A 483 -24.54 25.70 -8.25
CA LEU A 483 -24.87 24.28 -8.42
C LEU A 483 -24.56 23.49 -7.15
N ALA A 484 -23.49 23.83 -6.43
CA ALA A 484 -23.19 23.26 -5.12
C ALA A 484 -24.27 23.61 -4.10
N GLY A 485 -24.76 24.86 -4.10
CA GLY A 485 -25.89 25.29 -3.27
C GLY A 485 -27.16 24.49 -3.56
N GLN A 486 -27.53 24.38 -4.84
CA GLN A 486 -28.69 23.62 -5.30
C GLN A 486 -28.59 22.14 -4.92
N LEU A 487 -27.42 21.50 -5.15
CA LEU A 487 -27.17 20.13 -4.74
C LEU A 487 -27.25 19.97 -3.22
N GLY A 488 -26.73 20.93 -2.45
CA GLY A 488 -26.81 20.95 -0.99
C GLY A 488 -28.26 20.94 -0.49
N HIS A 489 -29.14 21.75 -1.08
CA HIS A 489 -30.57 21.74 -0.76
C HIS A 489 -31.28 20.46 -1.20
N ILE A 490 -30.88 19.86 -2.33
CA ILE A 490 -31.44 18.58 -2.80
C ILE A 490 -31.08 17.43 -1.85
N ILE A 491 -29.85 17.40 -1.33
CA ILE A 491 -29.42 16.35 -0.39
C ILE A 491 -29.89 16.62 1.03
N HIS A 492 -30.16 17.86 1.42
CA HIS A 492 -30.53 18.23 2.79
C HIS A 492 -31.66 17.37 3.40
N PRO A 493 -32.78 17.05 2.73
CA PRO A 493 -33.82 16.17 3.29
C PRO A 493 -33.32 14.78 3.70
N ILE A 494 -32.30 14.27 3.02
CA ILE A 494 -31.67 12.97 3.35
C ILE A 494 -30.82 13.12 4.60
N PHE A 495 -30.20 14.28 4.82
CA PHE A 495 -29.25 14.54 5.90
C PHE A 495 -29.86 15.22 7.13
N ALA A 496 -31.05 15.80 7.02
CA ALA A 496 -31.79 16.38 8.13
C ALA A 496 -32.03 15.39 9.30
N PRO A 497 -32.34 14.08 9.09
CA PRO A 497 -32.52 13.12 10.17
C PRO A 497 -31.27 12.85 11.02
N ILE A 498 -30.07 13.18 10.51
CA ILE A 498 -28.81 13.09 11.25
C ILE A 498 -28.38 14.43 11.86
N GLY A 499 -29.26 15.44 11.81
CA GLY A 499 -29.06 16.76 12.40
C GLY A 499 -28.26 17.73 11.56
N PHE A 500 -28.01 17.43 10.28
CA PHE A 500 -27.25 18.32 9.41
C PHE A 500 -28.14 19.42 8.87
N THR A 501 -27.66 20.65 8.97
CA THR A 501 -28.32 21.81 8.38
C THR A 501 -27.99 21.93 6.90
N TRP A 502 -28.70 22.81 6.19
CA TRP A 502 -28.44 23.06 4.77
C TRP A 502 -27.04 23.63 4.54
N GLU A 503 -26.50 24.44 5.47
CA GLU A 503 -25.14 24.98 5.42
C GLU A 503 -24.10 23.84 5.45
N ILE A 504 -24.28 22.87 6.35
CA ILE A 504 -23.42 21.67 6.43
C ILE A 504 -23.49 20.90 5.11
N CYS A 505 -24.69 20.71 4.56
CA CYS A 505 -24.89 19.96 3.31
C CYS A 505 -24.18 20.63 2.13
N ILE A 506 -24.25 21.95 2.00
CA ILE A 506 -23.52 22.70 0.97
C ILE A 506 -22.01 22.59 1.21
N ALA A 507 -21.55 22.77 2.44
CA ALA A 507 -20.12 22.74 2.77
C ALA A 507 -19.48 21.34 2.62
N LEU A 508 -20.26 20.26 2.70
CA LEU A 508 -19.78 18.89 2.48
C LEU A 508 -19.36 18.60 1.04
N ILE A 509 -19.92 19.30 0.05
CA ILE A 509 -19.59 19.12 -1.38
C ILE A 509 -18.13 19.51 -1.65
N PRO A 510 -17.67 20.75 -1.35
CA PRO A 510 -16.27 21.10 -1.49
C PRO A 510 -15.36 20.34 -0.53
N ALA A 511 -15.88 19.90 0.62
CA ALA A 511 -15.14 19.00 1.51
C ALA A 511 -14.79 17.65 0.85
N MET A 512 -15.44 17.23 -0.25
CA MET A 512 -15.07 16.02 -0.98
C MET A 512 -13.73 16.15 -1.74
N ALA A 513 -13.31 17.38 -2.05
CA ALA A 513 -12.00 17.63 -2.66
C ALA A 513 -10.89 17.57 -1.60
N ALA A 514 -11.02 18.32 -0.51
CA ALA A 514 -10.13 18.33 0.64
C ALA A 514 -10.95 18.58 1.92
N ARG A 515 -10.58 17.94 3.04
CA ARG A 515 -11.43 17.85 4.25
C ARG A 515 -11.57 19.20 4.94
N GLU A 516 -10.45 19.88 5.07
CA GLU A 516 -10.25 21.20 5.66
C GLU A 516 -11.05 22.31 4.94
N VAL A 517 -11.34 22.12 3.65
CA VAL A 517 -12.10 23.08 2.83
C VAL A 517 -13.54 23.26 3.35
N ILE A 518 -14.05 22.34 4.19
CA ILE A 518 -15.35 22.56 4.86
C ILE A 518 -15.34 23.85 5.69
N ILE A 519 -14.23 24.19 6.34
CA ILE A 519 -14.11 25.38 7.19
C ILE A 519 -14.19 26.63 6.32
N ALA A 520 -13.42 26.66 5.22
CA ALA A 520 -13.47 27.75 4.25
C ALA A 520 -14.87 27.88 3.62
N ALA A 521 -15.52 26.77 3.27
CA ALA A 521 -16.87 26.77 2.69
C ALA A 521 -17.91 27.31 3.69
N LEU A 522 -17.84 26.92 4.97
CA LEU A 522 -18.70 27.47 6.02
C LEU A 522 -18.42 28.97 6.23
N GLY A 523 -17.17 29.41 6.18
CA GLY A 523 -16.80 30.82 6.23
C GLY A 523 -17.47 31.64 5.13
N VAL A 524 -17.48 31.12 3.88
CA VAL A 524 -18.18 31.76 2.75
C VAL A 524 -19.70 31.77 2.96
N ILE A 525 -20.30 30.69 3.46
CA ILE A 525 -21.74 30.60 3.72
C ILE A 525 -22.17 31.59 4.80
N TYR A 526 -21.38 31.75 5.87
CA TYR A 526 -21.67 32.73 6.92
C TYR A 526 -21.16 34.15 6.58
N ALA A 527 -20.77 34.40 5.32
CA ALA A 527 -20.27 35.67 4.81
C ALA A 527 -19.15 36.28 5.67
N MET A 528 -18.25 35.43 6.16
CA MET A 528 -17.11 35.83 6.96
C MET A 528 -15.95 36.28 6.08
N SER A 529 -15.30 37.37 6.46
CA SER A 529 -14.15 37.95 5.74
C SER A 529 -12.95 38.07 6.67
N GLY A 530 -11.78 37.62 6.22
CA GLY A 530 -10.51 37.72 6.94
C GLY A 530 -9.61 36.53 6.64
N ASP A 531 -8.42 36.50 7.25
CA ASP A 531 -7.48 35.38 7.16
C ASP A 531 -8.05 34.12 7.84
N GLU A 532 -7.52 32.94 7.52
CA GLU A 532 -8.08 31.64 7.97
C GLU A 532 -8.30 31.55 9.49
N ASP A 533 -7.38 32.07 10.30
CA ASP A 533 -7.49 32.08 11.76
C ASP A 533 -8.69 32.92 12.25
N THR A 534 -8.91 34.08 11.62
CA THR A 534 -10.02 34.98 11.98
C THR A 534 -11.37 34.37 11.59
N VAL A 535 -11.45 33.74 10.41
CA VAL A 535 -12.63 33.01 9.96
C VAL A 535 -12.94 31.85 10.91
N THR A 536 -11.93 31.10 11.33
CA THR A 536 -12.05 29.96 12.26
C THR A 536 -12.60 30.40 13.63
N GLN A 537 -12.07 31.49 14.21
CA GLN A 537 -12.55 32.02 15.49
C GLN A 537 -13.99 32.57 15.40
N THR A 538 -14.31 33.27 14.32
CA THR A 538 -15.65 33.82 14.10
C THR A 538 -16.66 32.69 13.88
N LEU A 539 -16.31 31.67 13.09
CA LEU A 539 -17.10 30.44 12.92
C LEU A 539 -17.37 29.75 14.25
N LEU A 540 -16.35 29.64 15.10
CA LEU A 540 -16.47 29.08 16.44
C LEU A 540 -17.57 29.79 17.24
N SER A 541 -17.56 31.12 17.27
CA SER A 541 -18.58 31.91 17.97
C SER A 541 -19.98 31.77 17.37
N GLN A 542 -20.08 31.69 16.04
CA GLN A 542 -21.36 31.55 15.33
C GLN A 542 -21.98 30.16 15.54
N ILE A 543 -21.15 29.12 15.47
CA ILE A 543 -21.58 27.72 15.58
C ILE A 543 -21.94 27.37 17.03
N SER A 544 -21.21 27.90 18.01
CA SER A 544 -21.45 27.67 19.45
C SER A 544 -22.47 28.63 20.08
N GLY A 545 -22.99 29.60 19.32
CA GLY A 545 -23.98 30.57 19.76
C GLY A 545 -25.38 29.96 20.02
N PRO A 546 -26.29 30.71 20.67
CA PRO A 546 -27.64 30.25 21.02
C PRO A 546 -28.52 29.89 19.80
N ASP A 547 -28.30 30.55 18.65
CA ASP A 547 -28.94 30.25 17.36
C ASP A 547 -28.07 29.33 16.46
N GLY A 548 -26.97 28.82 17.02
CA GLY A 548 -25.99 27.98 16.33
C GLY A 548 -26.40 26.51 16.25
N TRP A 549 -25.42 25.63 16.04
CA TRP A 549 -25.70 24.20 15.93
C TRP A 549 -25.87 23.57 17.31
N GLY A 550 -26.80 22.63 17.44
CA GLY A 550 -26.93 21.84 18.67
C GLY A 550 -25.72 20.93 18.90
N LEU A 551 -25.43 20.59 20.16
CA LEU A 551 -24.38 19.64 20.53
C LEU A 551 -24.54 18.29 19.81
N ALA A 552 -25.79 17.83 19.63
CA ALA A 552 -26.09 16.62 18.88
C ALA A 552 -25.64 16.70 17.41
N THR A 553 -25.82 17.84 16.76
CA THR A 553 -25.34 18.10 15.39
C THR A 553 -23.80 18.10 15.35
N GLY A 554 -23.16 18.75 16.32
CA GLY A 554 -21.70 18.75 16.45
C GLY A 554 -21.10 17.35 16.60
N LEU A 555 -21.66 16.52 17.48
CA LEU A 555 -21.24 15.13 17.67
C LEU A 555 -21.52 14.26 16.44
N SER A 556 -22.69 14.43 15.81
CA SER A 556 -23.07 13.74 14.58
C SER A 556 -22.08 14.04 13.45
N LEU A 557 -21.66 15.30 13.31
CA LEU A 557 -20.69 15.74 12.32
C LEU A 557 -19.27 15.23 12.62
N LEU A 558 -18.85 15.18 13.89
CA LEU A 558 -17.59 14.54 14.29
C LEU A 558 -17.55 13.07 13.87
N VAL A 559 -18.61 12.32 14.16
CA VAL A 559 -18.74 10.91 13.78
C VAL A 559 -18.79 10.74 12.26
N TRP A 560 -19.45 11.66 11.55
CA TRP A 560 -19.47 11.66 10.10
C TRP A 560 -18.05 11.70 9.55
N PHE A 561 -17.20 12.59 10.06
CA PHE A 561 -15.81 12.72 9.64
C PHE A 561 -14.88 11.57 10.08
N VAL A 562 -15.33 10.66 10.95
CA VAL A 562 -14.60 9.41 11.25
C VAL A 562 -14.74 8.42 10.08
N PHE A 563 -15.96 8.24 9.58
CA PHE A 563 -16.29 7.19 8.60
C PHE A 563 -16.34 7.70 7.17
N ALA A 564 -17.04 8.81 6.98
CA ALA A 564 -16.93 9.61 5.78
C ALA A 564 -15.78 10.60 6.00
N PRO A 565 -15.27 11.30 4.99
CA PRO A 565 -15.32 10.99 3.57
C PRO A 565 -13.92 10.67 2.99
N HIS A 566 -13.92 10.07 1.80
CA HIS A 566 -12.74 9.84 0.95
C HIS A 566 -12.54 11.08 0.11
N CYS A 567 -11.32 11.62 0.01
CA CYS A 567 -11.14 12.67 -0.98
C CYS A 567 -11.30 12.02 -2.37
N LEU A 568 -11.83 12.76 -3.34
CA LEU A 568 -11.99 12.27 -4.71
C LEU A 568 -10.66 11.72 -5.27
N ALA A 569 -9.53 12.30 -4.83
CA ALA A 569 -8.19 11.82 -5.13
C ALA A 569 -7.91 10.40 -4.57
N THR A 570 -8.41 10.04 -3.38
CA THR A 570 -8.32 8.67 -2.85
C THR A 570 -9.12 7.69 -3.72
N LEU A 571 -10.37 8.02 -4.10
CA LEU A 571 -11.18 7.16 -4.97
C LEU A 571 -10.52 6.95 -6.34
N ALA A 572 -9.97 8.03 -6.92
CA ALA A 572 -9.22 7.96 -8.17
C ALA A 572 -7.96 7.10 -8.05
N THR A 573 -7.25 7.20 -6.92
CA THR A 573 -6.07 6.36 -6.63
C THR A 573 -6.46 4.89 -6.51
N ILE A 574 -7.58 4.58 -5.85
CA ILE A 574 -8.06 3.20 -5.69
C ILE A 574 -8.50 2.62 -7.04
N LYS A 575 -9.21 3.38 -7.87
CA LYS A 575 -9.54 2.97 -9.24
C LYS A 575 -8.26 2.56 -9.99
N ARG A 576 -7.20 3.36 -9.83
CA ARG A 576 -5.92 3.11 -10.48
C ARG A 576 -5.22 1.85 -9.95
N GLU A 577 -5.23 1.64 -8.63
CA GLU A 577 -4.58 0.49 -8.00
C GLU A 577 -5.33 -0.83 -8.20
N THR A 578 -6.66 -0.76 -8.37
CA THR A 578 -7.53 -1.93 -8.56
C THR A 578 -7.91 -2.18 -10.02
N GLY A 579 -7.64 -1.23 -10.92
CA GLY A 579 -7.94 -1.34 -12.35
C GLY A 579 -9.42 -1.25 -12.73
N SER A 580 -10.32 -1.02 -11.78
CA SER A 580 -11.78 -1.03 -12.00
C SER A 580 -12.51 0.02 -11.16
N TRP A 581 -13.61 0.56 -11.68
CA TRP A 581 -14.54 1.43 -10.92
C TRP A 581 -15.37 0.67 -9.88
N LYS A 582 -15.43 -0.66 -9.98
CA LYS A 582 -16.21 -1.48 -9.05
C LYS A 582 -15.77 -1.29 -7.59
N GLN A 583 -14.46 -1.31 -7.33
CA GLN A 583 -13.94 -1.20 -5.96
C GLN A 583 -14.14 0.20 -5.36
N PRO A 584 -13.81 1.31 -6.06
CA PRO A 584 -14.13 2.66 -5.59
C PRO A 584 -15.62 2.87 -5.29
N ILE A 585 -16.52 2.35 -6.12
CA ILE A 585 -17.96 2.50 -5.91
C ILE A 585 -18.40 1.73 -4.67
N ILE A 586 -18.02 0.44 -4.55
CA ILE A 586 -18.32 -0.35 -3.34
C ILE A 586 -17.81 0.38 -2.11
N MET A 587 -16.56 0.87 -2.17
CA MET A 587 -15.92 1.56 -1.07
C MET A 587 -16.67 2.84 -0.67
N ALA A 588 -16.99 3.70 -1.63
CA ALA A 588 -17.77 4.90 -1.40
C ALA A 588 -19.13 4.55 -0.78
N THR A 589 -19.88 3.61 -1.37
CA THR A 589 -21.21 3.24 -0.89
C THR A 589 -21.19 2.74 0.55
N TYR A 590 -20.30 1.81 0.91
CA TYR A 590 -20.32 1.27 2.27
C TYR A 590 -19.84 2.30 3.30
N LEU A 591 -18.90 3.18 2.96
CA LEU A 591 -18.38 4.17 3.90
C LEU A 591 -19.36 5.32 4.13
N PHE A 592 -20.03 5.79 3.07
CA PHE A 592 -21.16 6.70 3.24
C PHE A 592 -22.29 6.07 4.05
N SER A 593 -22.57 4.78 3.85
CA SER A 593 -23.57 4.04 4.64
C SER A 593 -23.19 3.95 6.11
N LEU A 594 -21.92 3.61 6.42
CA LEU A 594 -21.41 3.56 7.79
C LEU A 594 -21.45 4.95 8.44
N ALA A 595 -21.01 5.98 7.73
CA ALA A 595 -21.03 7.36 8.23
C ALA A 595 -22.45 7.81 8.55
N TYR A 596 -23.38 7.61 7.61
CA TYR A 596 -24.77 7.97 7.81
C TYR A 596 -25.37 7.21 9.00
N PHE A 597 -25.15 5.89 9.07
CA PHE A 597 -25.68 5.05 10.16
C PHE A 597 -25.15 5.49 11.52
N PHE A 598 -23.83 5.64 11.68
CA PHE A 598 -23.26 6.03 12.97
C PHE A 598 -23.58 7.47 13.35
N SER A 599 -23.60 8.42 12.40
CA SER A 599 -24.06 9.79 12.64
C SER A 599 -25.52 9.83 13.05
N PHE A 600 -26.40 9.05 12.42
CA PHE A 600 -27.80 8.93 12.80
C PHE A 600 -27.94 8.42 14.25
N VAL A 601 -27.25 7.34 14.59
CA VAL A 601 -27.26 6.77 15.94
C VAL A 601 -26.77 7.80 16.95
N THR A 602 -25.65 8.49 16.67
CA THR A 602 -25.09 9.52 17.55
C THR A 602 -26.04 10.70 17.73
N TYR A 603 -26.66 11.20 16.65
CA TYR A 603 -27.61 12.30 16.73
C TYR A 603 -28.84 11.94 17.57
N GLN A 604 -29.43 10.76 17.34
CA GLN A 604 -30.61 10.32 18.08
C GLN A 604 -30.34 10.08 19.57
N ILE A 605 -29.15 9.59 19.91
CA ILE A 605 -28.73 9.42 21.31
C ILE A 605 -28.47 10.80 21.94
N ALA A 606 -27.68 11.64 21.29
CA ALA A 606 -27.27 12.94 21.83
C ALA A 606 -28.43 13.94 21.93
N SER A 607 -29.46 13.85 21.07
CA SER A 607 -30.65 14.71 21.13
C SER A 607 -31.58 14.40 22.30
N ARG A 608 -31.42 13.24 22.94
CA ARG A 608 -32.23 12.77 24.07
C ARG A 608 -31.53 12.92 25.43
N ILE A 609 -30.24 13.25 25.41
CA ILE A 609 -29.42 13.58 26.58
C ILE A 609 -29.47 15.09 26.74
#